data_AF-A0A947DNS5-F1
#
_entry.id   AF-A0A947DNS5-F1
#
_cell.length_a   1.000
_cell.length_b   1.000
_cell.length_c   1.000
_cell.angle_alpha   90.00
_cell.angle_beta   90.00
_cell.angle_gamma   90.00
#
_symmetry.space_group_name_H-M   'P 1'
#
loop_
_entity.id
_entity.type
_entity.pdbx_description
1 polymer ?
#
loop_
_entity_poly.entity_id
_entity_poly.type
_entity_poly.pdbx_seq_one_letter_code
_entity_poly.pdbx_strand_id
1 'polypeptide(L)'
;MQKTMTLMAAVAACVAVTGCGSGFRQAMGVEKVAPDEFRVVTRAPLVVPPDYALRPPRPGDPRPQELRPDGQARAAVFGQDVGAEATPGERALVSHAGADAVDPAIRAQVDLEGAALVRKPEGFSDQVLGFQGSAAPPAAALTEEQRLANAETVRRATGGATVVIERREGEQRPKLPGL
;
A
#
# COMPACT_ATOMS: atom_id res chain seq x y z
N MET A 1 50.35 22.98 -68.59
CA MET A 1 49.15 22.28 -68.06
C MET A 1 49.21 22.01 -66.56
N GLN A 2 50.36 21.66 -65.97
CA GLN A 2 50.44 21.36 -64.53
C GLN A 2 50.23 22.59 -63.61
N LYS A 3 50.82 23.75 -63.96
CA LYS A 3 50.64 25.02 -63.22
C LYS A 3 49.21 25.58 -63.26
N THR A 4 48.48 25.36 -64.35
CA THR A 4 47.07 25.78 -64.48
C THR A 4 46.14 24.87 -63.67
N MET A 5 46.48 23.58 -63.57
CA MET A 5 45.72 22.60 -62.78
C MET A 5 45.88 22.83 -61.27
N THR A 6 47.08 23.20 -60.80
CA THR A 6 47.32 23.56 -59.39
C THR A 6 46.62 24.87 -59.01
N LEU A 7 46.58 25.85 -59.92
CA LEU A 7 45.86 27.11 -59.69
C LEU A 7 44.35 26.90 -59.60
N MET A 8 43.78 26.03 -60.46
CA MET A 8 42.37 25.69 -60.43
C MET A 8 41.98 24.92 -59.15
N ALA A 9 42.84 24.02 -58.69
CA ALA A 9 42.64 23.30 -57.42
C ALA A 9 42.72 24.24 -56.20
N ALA A 10 43.64 25.21 -56.19
CA ALA A 10 43.74 26.20 -55.13
C ALA A 10 42.50 27.10 -55.06
N VAL A 11 41.98 27.53 -56.21
CA VAL A 11 40.74 28.33 -56.29
C VAL A 11 39.54 27.52 -55.79
N ALA A 12 39.43 26.23 -56.17
CA ALA A 12 38.37 25.35 -55.71
C ALA A 12 38.42 25.13 -54.17
N ALA A 13 39.61 24.99 -53.59
CA ALA A 13 39.79 24.87 -52.15
C ALA A 13 39.37 26.15 -51.39
N CYS A 14 39.67 27.33 -51.95
CA CYS A 14 39.23 28.60 -51.36
C CYS A 14 37.70 28.76 -51.37
N VAL A 15 37.01 28.29 -52.41
CA VAL A 15 35.53 28.31 -52.47
C VAL A 15 34.91 27.27 -51.54
N ALA A 16 35.56 26.14 -51.30
CA ALA A 16 35.06 25.13 -50.36
C ALA A 16 35.07 25.63 -48.90
N VAL A 17 36.03 26.48 -48.51
CA VAL A 17 36.15 27.00 -47.14
C VAL A 17 35.13 28.11 -46.83
N THR A 18 34.65 28.87 -47.83
CA THR A 18 33.64 29.91 -47.61
C THR A 18 32.26 29.34 -47.24
N GLY A 19 32.02 28.05 -47.51
CA GLY A 19 30.79 27.33 -47.11
C GLY A 19 30.66 27.05 -45.60
N CYS A 20 31.76 27.06 -44.84
CA CYS A 20 31.77 26.87 -43.39
C CYS A 20 31.52 28.16 -42.58
N GLY A 21 31.10 29.25 -43.26
CA GLY A 21 30.72 30.51 -42.62
C GLY A 21 29.45 30.42 -41.78
N SER A 22 29.06 31.54 -41.16
CA SER A 22 27.95 31.72 -40.21
C SER A 22 26.66 30.94 -40.53
N GLY A 23 26.31 30.76 -41.81
CA GLY A 23 25.16 29.95 -42.23
C GLY A 23 25.23 28.47 -41.81
N PHE A 24 26.41 27.84 -41.80
CA PHE A 24 26.56 26.44 -41.37
C PHE A 24 26.40 26.29 -39.85
N ARG A 25 26.85 27.27 -39.06
CA ARG A 25 26.69 27.28 -37.59
C ARG A 25 25.24 27.52 -37.17
N GLN A 26 24.51 28.34 -37.93
CA GLN A 26 23.06 28.54 -37.77
C GLN A 26 22.29 27.26 -38.11
N ALA A 27 22.63 26.57 -39.20
CA ALA A 27 21.97 25.32 -39.61
C ALA A 27 22.25 24.14 -38.67
N MET A 28 23.43 24.10 -38.05
CA MET A 28 23.83 23.11 -37.03
C MET A 28 23.32 23.45 -35.62
N GLY A 29 22.57 24.56 -35.44
CA GLY A 29 21.99 24.94 -34.14
C GLY A 29 23.00 25.36 -33.07
N VAL A 30 24.25 25.65 -33.46
CA VAL A 30 25.32 26.12 -32.55
C VAL A 30 25.15 27.61 -32.23
N GLU A 31 24.51 28.35 -33.14
CA GLU A 31 24.15 29.75 -32.93
C GLU A 31 22.82 29.86 -32.18
N LYS A 32 22.83 30.55 -31.02
CA LYS A 32 21.65 30.72 -30.18
C LYS A 32 20.69 31.73 -30.82
N VAL A 33 19.73 31.24 -31.59
CA VAL A 33 18.57 32.04 -32.03
C VAL A 33 17.62 32.17 -30.84
N ALA A 34 17.73 33.28 -30.10
CA ALA A 34 16.76 33.59 -29.06
C ALA A 34 15.42 33.95 -29.71
N PRO A 35 14.31 33.25 -29.37
CA PRO A 35 12.99 33.62 -29.88
C PRO A 35 12.61 35.02 -29.37
N ASP A 36 12.02 35.82 -30.26
CA ASP A 36 11.59 37.19 -29.97
C ASP A 36 10.59 37.22 -28.80
N GLU A 37 11.04 37.78 -27.68
CA GLU A 37 10.32 37.86 -26.41
C GLU A 37 9.13 38.82 -26.42
N PHE A 38 9.00 39.63 -27.48
CA PHE A 38 7.84 40.51 -27.69
C PHE A 38 6.86 39.96 -28.73
N ARG A 39 7.13 38.79 -29.31
CA ARG A 39 6.23 38.16 -30.26
C ARG A 39 5.03 37.55 -29.55
N VAL A 40 3.91 38.28 -29.57
CA VAL A 40 2.62 37.79 -29.07
C VAL A 40 2.11 36.68 -29.99
N VAL A 41 2.14 35.43 -29.53
CA VAL A 41 1.52 34.29 -30.20
C VAL A 41 0.08 34.14 -29.69
N THR A 42 -0.90 34.24 -30.58
CA THR A 42 -2.30 33.97 -30.22
C THR A 42 -2.47 32.48 -29.92
N ARG A 43 -2.73 32.13 -28.66
CA ARG A 43 -3.11 30.77 -28.28
C ARG A 43 -4.55 30.52 -28.70
N ALA A 44 -4.87 29.28 -29.08
CA ALA A 44 -6.25 28.87 -29.28
C ALA A 44 -7.06 29.16 -27.99
N PRO A 45 -8.32 29.64 -28.12
CA PRO A 45 -9.15 29.92 -26.97
C PRO A 45 -9.31 28.65 -26.12
N LEU A 46 -9.24 28.80 -24.80
CA LEU A 46 -9.51 27.69 -23.87
C LEU A 46 -11.00 27.37 -23.96
N VAL A 47 -11.33 26.25 -24.60
CA VAL A 47 -12.69 25.72 -24.63
C VAL A 47 -12.90 24.94 -23.34
N VAL A 48 -13.84 25.41 -22.54
CA VAL A 48 -14.35 24.67 -21.38
C VAL A 48 -15.07 23.43 -21.93
N PRO A 49 -14.64 22.20 -21.61
CA PRO A 49 -15.34 21.00 -22.04
C PRO A 49 -16.81 21.04 -21.56
N PRO A 50 -17.76 20.52 -22.34
CA PRO A 50 -19.20 20.61 -22.05
C PRO A 50 -19.64 19.92 -20.75
N ASP A 51 -18.76 19.16 -20.10
CA ASP A 51 -19.10 18.24 -19.02
C ASP A 51 -18.83 18.77 -17.60
N TYR A 52 -18.95 20.08 -17.37
CA TYR A 52 -19.02 20.61 -16.00
C TYR A 52 -20.39 20.40 -15.33
N ALA A 53 -21.38 19.92 -16.08
CA ALA A 53 -22.71 19.63 -15.58
C ALA A 53 -22.82 18.18 -15.04
N LEU A 54 -21.83 17.72 -14.27
CA LEU A 54 -22.14 16.63 -13.35
C LEU A 54 -23.17 17.18 -12.37
N ARG A 55 -24.42 16.74 -12.56
CA ARG A 55 -25.52 17.06 -11.66
C ARG A 55 -25.03 16.72 -10.25
N PRO A 56 -25.05 17.68 -9.30
CA PRO A 56 -24.70 17.37 -7.93
C PRO A 56 -25.48 16.13 -7.50
N PRO A 57 -24.80 15.11 -6.92
CA PRO A 57 -25.49 13.90 -6.49
C PRO A 57 -26.63 14.32 -5.57
N ARG A 58 -27.82 13.73 -5.79
CA ARG A 58 -28.98 14.10 -4.97
C ARG A 58 -28.63 13.80 -3.51
N PRO A 59 -28.98 14.67 -2.56
CA PRO A 59 -28.81 14.36 -1.15
C PRO A 59 -29.49 13.01 -0.83
N GLY A 60 -28.69 12.01 -0.48
CA GLY A 60 -29.17 10.65 -0.16
C GLY A 60 -28.98 9.58 -1.24
N ASP A 61 -28.54 9.92 -2.46
CA ASP A 61 -28.15 8.88 -3.43
C ASP A 61 -26.82 8.22 -2.98
N PRO A 62 -26.70 6.89 -3.05
CA PRO A 62 -25.49 6.19 -2.64
C PRO A 62 -24.31 6.69 -3.48
N ARG A 63 -23.31 7.24 -2.80
CA ARG A 63 -22.11 7.76 -3.48
C ARG A 63 -21.33 6.57 -4.01
N PRO A 64 -20.85 6.57 -5.27
CA PRO A 64 -19.96 5.53 -5.77
C PRO A 64 -18.67 5.38 -4.94
N GLN A 65 -18.28 6.41 -4.18
CA GLN A 65 -17.15 6.39 -3.26
C GLN A 65 -17.47 5.76 -1.88
N GLU A 66 -18.74 5.47 -1.58
CA GLU A 66 -19.19 4.76 -0.36
C GLU A 66 -19.23 3.24 -0.55
N LEU A 67 -18.38 2.66 -1.40
CA LEU A 67 -18.12 1.23 -1.26
C LEU A 67 -17.61 1.00 0.16
N ARG A 68 -18.34 0.19 0.93
CA ARG A 68 -17.96 -0.17 2.30
C ARG A 68 -16.49 -0.63 2.28
N PRO A 69 -15.63 -0.10 3.17
CA PRO A 69 -14.21 -0.47 3.20
C PRO A 69 -14.03 -1.99 3.33
N ASP A 70 -14.94 -2.65 4.05
CA ASP A 70 -15.00 -4.11 4.20
C ASP A 70 -15.17 -4.83 2.85
N GLY A 71 -16.03 -4.28 1.97
CA GLY A 71 -16.28 -4.83 0.64
C GLY A 71 -15.10 -4.62 -0.30
N GLN A 72 -14.47 -3.44 -0.26
CA GLN A 72 -13.25 -3.17 -1.03
C GLN A 72 -12.07 -4.02 -0.56
N ALA A 73 -11.88 -4.17 0.75
CA ALA A 73 -10.84 -5.02 1.32
C ALA A 73 -11.06 -6.49 0.93
N ARG A 74 -12.30 -6.99 1.00
CA ARG A 74 -12.64 -8.34 0.57
C ARG A 74 -12.37 -8.55 -0.92
N ALA A 75 -12.74 -7.57 -1.76
CA ALA A 75 -12.45 -7.58 -3.19
C ALA A 75 -10.94 -7.55 -3.48
N ALA A 76 -10.17 -6.77 -2.73
CA ALA A 76 -8.72 -6.67 -2.90
C ALA A 76 -7.98 -7.95 -2.44
N VAL A 77 -8.44 -8.57 -1.35
CA VAL A 77 -7.80 -9.77 -0.78
C VAL A 77 -8.17 -11.04 -1.55
N PHE A 78 -9.44 -11.19 -1.94
CA PHE A 78 -9.94 -12.43 -2.52
C PHE A 78 -10.26 -12.33 -4.02
N GLY A 79 -10.22 -11.13 -4.61
CA GLY A 79 -10.75 -10.89 -5.95
C GLY A 79 -12.29 -10.86 -5.95
N GLN A 80 -12.87 -10.23 -6.97
CA GLN A 80 -14.32 -10.26 -7.18
C GLN A 80 -14.77 -11.46 -8.03
N ASP A 81 -13.85 -12.02 -8.82
CA ASP A 81 -14.15 -12.94 -9.92
C ASP A 81 -13.44 -14.29 -9.75
N VAL A 82 -13.48 -14.87 -8.55
CA VAL A 82 -12.88 -16.18 -8.28
C VAL A 82 -13.58 -17.23 -9.13
N GLY A 83 -12.87 -17.75 -10.13
CA GLY A 83 -13.40 -18.78 -11.05
C GLY A 83 -14.13 -18.23 -12.29
N ALA A 84 -14.15 -16.91 -12.54
CA ALA A 84 -14.74 -16.36 -13.75
C ALA A 84 -14.03 -16.83 -15.04
N GLU A 85 -12.70 -16.97 -14.98
CA GLU A 85 -11.85 -17.47 -16.07
C GLU A 85 -11.61 -18.99 -15.99
N ALA A 86 -12.40 -19.74 -15.20
CA ALA A 86 -12.21 -21.18 -15.06
C ALA A 86 -12.39 -21.90 -16.39
N THR A 87 -11.47 -22.80 -16.71
CA THR A 87 -11.53 -23.65 -17.90
C THR A 87 -12.69 -24.65 -17.81
N PRO A 88 -13.17 -25.19 -18.95
CA PRO A 88 -14.19 -26.24 -18.92
C PRO A 88 -13.81 -27.46 -18.07
N GLY A 89 -12.52 -27.82 -18.02
CA GLY A 89 -12.02 -28.93 -17.21
C GLY A 89 -12.07 -28.65 -15.71
N GLU A 90 -11.75 -27.42 -15.30
CA GLU A 90 -11.84 -26.99 -13.89
C GLU A 90 -13.31 -26.95 -13.43
N ARG A 91 -14.22 -26.45 -14.27
CA ARG A 91 -15.66 -26.51 -13.97
C ARG A 91 -16.16 -27.95 -13.85
N ALA A 92 -15.73 -28.85 -14.74
CA ALA A 92 -16.08 -30.26 -14.65
C ALA A 92 -15.55 -30.90 -13.36
N LEU A 93 -14.32 -30.58 -12.96
CA LEU A 93 -13.74 -31.07 -11.70
C LEU A 93 -14.52 -30.56 -10.47
N VAL A 94 -14.88 -29.29 -10.42
CA VAL A 94 -15.68 -28.69 -9.32
C VAL A 94 -17.07 -29.32 -9.25
N SER A 95 -17.69 -29.56 -10.40
CA SER A 95 -18.98 -30.23 -10.48
C SER A 95 -18.93 -31.68 -9.98
N HIS A 96 -17.90 -32.44 -10.36
CA HIS A 96 -17.66 -33.78 -9.84
C HIS A 96 -17.29 -33.81 -8.35
N ALA A 97 -16.63 -32.76 -7.85
CA ALA A 97 -16.35 -32.58 -6.43
C ALA A 97 -17.59 -32.14 -5.63
N GLY A 98 -18.73 -31.89 -6.29
CA GLY A 98 -19.96 -31.43 -5.67
C GLY A 98 -19.89 -30.00 -5.12
N ALA A 99 -18.93 -29.20 -5.59
CA ALA A 99 -18.66 -27.85 -5.11
C ALA A 99 -19.34 -26.75 -5.96
N ASP A 100 -20.27 -27.11 -6.84
CA ASP A 100 -20.99 -26.18 -7.72
C ASP A 100 -21.98 -25.25 -6.97
N ALA A 101 -22.47 -25.66 -5.80
CA ALA A 101 -23.52 -24.97 -5.05
C ALA A 101 -23.11 -24.67 -3.60
N VAL A 102 -21.89 -24.16 -3.41
CA VAL A 102 -21.45 -23.71 -2.10
C VAL A 102 -22.15 -22.41 -1.73
N ASP A 103 -22.82 -22.37 -0.58
CA ASP A 103 -23.41 -21.15 -0.05
C ASP A 103 -22.32 -20.08 0.16
N PRO A 104 -22.41 -18.89 -0.47
CA PRO A 104 -21.44 -17.82 -0.29
C PRO A 104 -21.35 -17.32 1.17
N ALA A 105 -22.38 -17.57 1.99
CA ALA A 105 -22.42 -17.24 3.41
C ALA A 105 -21.82 -18.33 4.32
N ILE A 106 -21.37 -19.47 3.79
CA ILE A 106 -20.88 -20.59 4.61
C ILE A 106 -19.75 -20.19 5.57
N ARG A 107 -18.86 -19.27 5.15
CA ARG A 107 -17.79 -18.77 6.02
C ARG A 107 -18.35 -17.98 7.21
N ALA A 108 -19.36 -17.14 6.97
CA ALA A 108 -20.01 -16.40 8.05
C ALA A 108 -20.75 -17.33 9.01
N GLN A 109 -21.35 -18.40 8.48
CA GLN A 109 -21.98 -19.43 9.31
C GLN A 109 -20.96 -20.20 10.15
N VAL A 110 -19.85 -20.66 9.56
CA VAL A 110 -18.76 -21.34 10.28
C VAL A 110 -18.14 -20.42 11.34
N ASP A 111 -17.96 -19.14 11.03
CA ASP A 111 -17.46 -18.15 11.98
C ASP A 111 -18.44 -17.96 13.16
N LEU A 112 -19.75 -17.93 12.88
CA LEU A 112 -20.78 -17.85 13.91
C LEU A 112 -20.78 -19.09 14.81
N GLU A 113 -20.71 -20.29 14.21
CA GLU A 113 -20.63 -21.56 14.95
C GLU A 113 -19.32 -21.65 15.76
N GLY A 114 -18.21 -21.18 15.21
CA GLY A 114 -16.89 -21.16 15.85
C GLY A 114 -16.71 -20.07 16.91
N ALA A 115 -17.55 -19.03 16.91
CA ALA A 115 -17.44 -17.91 17.85
C ALA A 115 -17.53 -18.34 19.32
N ALA A 116 -18.32 -19.40 19.61
CA ALA A 116 -18.46 -19.96 20.96
C ALA A 116 -17.16 -20.61 21.49
N LEU A 117 -16.30 -21.13 20.61
CA LEU A 117 -15.01 -21.71 20.97
C LEU A 117 -13.94 -20.64 21.22
N VAL A 118 -13.93 -19.58 20.40
CA VAL A 118 -12.97 -18.46 20.52
C VAL A 118 -13.24 -17.63 21.78
N ARG A 119 -14.51 -17.53 22.19
CA ARG A 119 -14.94 -16.85 23.41
C ARG A 119 -15.39 -17.85 24.48
N LYS A 120 -14.57 -18.86 24.77
CA LYS A 120 -14.82 -19.71 25.94
C LYS A 120 -14.84 -18.80 27.19
N PRO A 121 -15.97 -18.66 27.89
CA PRO A 121 -15.98 -17.92 29.15
C PRO A 121 -15.06 -18.64 30.12
N GLU A 122 -14.28 -17.86 30.88
CA GLU A 122 -13.51 -18.41 32.00
C GLU A 122 -14.48 -19.22 32.87
N GLY A 123 -14.14 -20.48 33.12
CA GLY A 123 -15.00 -21.33 33.91
C GLY A 123 -15.14 -20.76 35.32
N PHE A 124 -16.19 -21.15 36.05
CA PHE A 124 -16.30 -20.82 37.48
C PHE A 124 -15.01 -21.17 38.25
N SER A 125 -14.35 -22.27 37.87
CA SER A 125 -13.06 -22.68 38.40
C SER A 125 -11.94 -21.67 38.14
N ASP A 126 -11.84 -21.10 36.93
CA ASP A 126 -10.82 -20.10 36.59
C ASP A 126 -11.08 -18.79 37.35
N GLN A 127 -12.36 -18.42 37.51
CA GLN A 127 -12.77 -17.24 38.28
C GLN A 127 -12.45 -17.37 39.77
N VAL A 128 -12.63 -18.56 40.35
CA VAL A 128 -12.31 -18.82 41.77
C VAL A 128 -10.80 -18.99 41.99
N LEU A 129 -10.11 -19.65 41.07
CA LEU A 129 -8.67 -19.90 41.18
C LEU A 129 -7.82 -18.70 40.73
N GLY A 130 -8.42 -17.69 40.10
CA GLY A 130 -7.72 -16.50 39.62
C GLY A 130 -6.63 -16.84 38.61
N PHE A 131 -6.80 -17.93 37.85
CA PHE A 131 -5.91 -18.26 36.75
C PHE A 131 -6.15 -17.24 35.64
N GLN A 132 -5.46 -16.10 35.75
CA GLN A 132 -5.29 -15.19 34.63
C GLN A 132 -4.61 -16.00 33.54
N GLY A 133 -5.39 -16.44 32.54
CA GLY A 133 -4.83 -17.06 31.36
C GLY A 133 -3.74 -16.15 30.80
N SER A 134 -2.66 -16.74 30.27
CA SER A 134 -1.53 -16.00 29.70
C SER A 134 -1.88 -15.19 28.45
N ALA A 135 -3.15 -14.90 28.21
CA ALA A 135 -3.60 -13.93 27.25
C ALA A 135 -3.16 -12.56 27.77
N ALA A 136 -1.91 -12.21 27.45
CA ALA A 136 -1.47 -10.84 27.48
C ALA A 136 -2.59 -10.01 26.83
N PRO A 137 -3.14 -9.00 27.53
CA PRO A 137 -4.16 -8.17 26.93
C PRO A 137 -3.62 -7.71 25.57
N PRO A 138 -4.42 -7.73 24.49
CA PRO A 138 -3.99 -7.12 23.24
C PRO A 138 -3.49 -5.74 23.65
N ALA A 139 -2.28 -5.37 23.23
CA ALA A 139 -1.66 -4.11 23.60
C ALA A 139 -2.59 -2.98 23.16
N ALA A 140 -3.57 -2.68 24.01
CA ALA A 140 -4.43 -1.53 23.88
C ALA A 140 -3.43 -0.40 23.87
N ALA A 141 -3.53 0.47 22.86
CA ALA A 141 -2.79 1.70 22.84
C ALA A 141 -3.15 2.44 24.13
N LEU A 142 -2.34 2.23 25.17
CA LEU A 142 -2.51 2.88 26.45
C LEU A 142 -2.46 4.36 26.11
N THR A 143 -3.47 5.10 26.58
CA THR A 143 -3.38 6.56 26.54
C THR A 143 -2.07 6.98 27.20
N GLU A 144 -1.45 8.06 26.74
CA GLU A 144 -0.14 8.50 27.26
C GLU A 144 -0.18 8.69 28.79
N GLU A 145 -1.33 9.09 29.33
CA GLU A 145 -1.60 9.18 30.77
C GLU A 145 -1.49 7.83 31.49
N GLN A 146 -2.08 6.77 30.95
CA GLN A 146 -2.00 5.42 31.53
C GLN A 146 -0.58 4.87 31.47
N ARG A 147 0.18 5.19 30.42
CA ARG A 147 1.59 4.82 30.30
C ARG A 147 2.43 5.49 31.39
N LEU A 148 2.23 6.78 31.64
CA LEU A 148 2.92 7.53 32.70
C LEU A 148 2.53 7.02 34.10
N ALA A 149 1.25 6.77 34.34
CA ALA A 149 0.76 6.22 35.61
C ALA A 149 1.37 4.84 35.91
N ASN A 150 1.42 3.95 34.91
CA ASN A 150 2.05 2.64 35.06
C ASN A 150 3.56 2.74 35.28
N ALA A 151 4.24 3.67 34.61
CA ALA A 151 5.66 3.91 34.86
C ALA A 151 5.92 4.43 36.29
N GLU A 152 5.02 5.27 36.82
CA GLU A 152 5.09 5.76 38.21
C GLU A 152 4.84 4.67 39.24
N THR A 153 3.83 3.81 39.03
CA THR A 153 3.56 2.70 39.95
C THR A 153 4.72 1.71 40.00
N VAL A 154 5.31 1.38 38.84
CA VAL A 154 6.51 0.55 38.78
C VAL A 154 7.68 1.22 39.51
N ARG A 155 7.96 2.50 39.27
CA ARG A 155 9.03 3.23 39.98
C ARG A 155 8.82 3.27 41.49
N ARG A 156 7.58 3.47 41.95
CA ARG A 156 7.23 3.47 43.38
C ARG A 156 7.44 2.08 44.00
N ALA A 157 7.11 1.02 43.27
CA ALA A 157 7.24 -0.35 43.75
C ALA A 157 8.69 -0.85 43.76
N THR A 158 9.49 -0.51 42.74
CA THR A 158 10.87 -1.01 42.59
C THR A 158 11.93 -0.04 43.11
N GLY A 159 11.54 1.16 43.55
CA GLY A 159 12.46 2.22 43.97
C GLY A 159 13.40 2.69 42.85
N GLY A 160 13.11 2.36 41.59
CA GLY A 160 13.98 2.63 40.44
C GLY A 160 15.16 1.68 40.28
N ALA A 161 15.30 0.66 41.13
CA ALA A 161 16.32 -0.38 40.98
C ALA A 161 15.88 -1.46 39.98
N THR A 162 16.84 -2.07 39.29
CA THR A 162 16.60 -3.23 38.43
C THR A 162 16.16 -4.42 39.28
N VAL A 163 14.93 -4.92 39.06
CA VAL A 163 14.44 -6.13 39.75
C VAL A 163 15.04 -7.35 39.06
N VAL A 164 15.99 -8.00 39.72
CA VAL A 164 16.52 -9.30 39.28
C VAL A 164 15.68 -10.39 39.95
N ILE A 165 14.86 -11.08 39.15
CA ILE A 165 14.09 -12.23 39.63
C ILE A 165 14.99 -13.46 39.50
N GLU A 166 15.71 -13.81 40.56
CA GLU A 166 16.44 -15.07 40.61
C GLU A 166 15.49 -16.20 41.00
N ARG A 167 15.44 -17.24 40.17
CA ARG A 167 14.83 -18.51 40.57
C ARG A 167 15.78 -19.16 41.58
N ARG A 168 15.33 -19.36 42.81
CA ARG A 168 16.07 -20.12 43.83
C ARG A 168 16.23 -21.58 43.37
N GLU A 169 17.29 -21.88 42.64
CA GLU A 169 17.67 -23.25 42.28
C GLU A 169 18.19 -23.94 43.54
N GLY A 170 17.35 -24.75 44.19
CA GLY A 170 17.79 -25.63 45.28
C GLY A 170 16.79 -25.84 46.41
N GLU A 171 15.78 -24.98 46.56
CA GLU A 171 14.74 -25.21 47.57
C GLU A 171 13.65 -26.09 46.97
N GLN A 172 13.65 -27.36 47.41
CA GLN A 172 12.57 -28.31 47.16
C GLN A 172 11.26 -27.62 47.57
N ARG A 173 10.39 -27.34 46.59
CA ARG A 173 9.04 -26.83 46.86
C ARG A 173 8.43 -27.70 47.95
N PRO A 174 7.87 -27.15 49.05
CA PRO A 174 7.18 -27.96 50.04
C PRO A 174 6.10 -28.75 49.29
N LYS A 175 6.30 -30.06 49.17
CA LYS A 175 5.31 -30.94 48.57
C LYS A 175 4.08 -30.86 49.45
N LEU A 176 2.99 -30.31 48.91
CA LEU A 176 1.69 -30.35 49.54
C LEU A 176 1.35 -31.83 49.79
N PRO A 177 1.10 -32.25 51.05
CA PRO A 177 0.75 -33.62 51.31
C PRO A 177 -0.67 -33.86 50.78
N GLY A 178 -0.80 -34.66 49.72
CA GLY A 178 -2.10 -35.12 49.22
C GLY A 178 -2.38 -34.98 47.72
N LEU A 179 -1.35 -34.99 46.86
CA LEU A 179 -1.46 -35.25 45.41
C LEU A 179 -0.28 -36.09 44.95
#